data_AF-A0A9D3S1P5-F1
#
_entry.id   AF-A0A9D3S1P5-F1
#
_cell.length_a   1.000
_cell.length_b   1.000
_cell.length_c   1.000
_cell.angle_alpha   90.00
_cell.angle_beta   90.00
_cell.angle_gamma   90.00
#
_symmetry.space_group_name_H-M   'P 1'
#
loop_
_entity.id
_entity.type
_entity.pdbx_description
1 polymer ?
#
loop_
_entity_poly.entity_id
_entity_poly.type
_entity_poly.pdbx_seq_one_letter_code
_entity_poly.pdbx_strand_id
1 'polypeptide(L)' 'MAVWSLGCVLLVLPALSCASGIRWCTISDQERNKCTAMAKAFSDAGIGPGLQCVSDTSVIGCARYGELRLTMRKMF' A
#
# COMPACT_ATOMS: atom_id res chain seq x y z
N MET A 1 5.15 -27.98 39.07
CA MET A 1 4.60 -26.63 38.84
C MET A 1 5.04 -26.17 37.45
N ALA A 2 4.35 -26.67 36.41
CA ALA A 2 4.71 -26.50 35.00
C ALA A 2 4.14 -25.18 34.41
N VAL A 3 4.31 -24.07 35.14
CA VAL A 3 3.70 -22.79 34.77
C VAL A 3 4.70 -21.86 34.06
N TRP A 4 6.00 -22.14 34.15
CA TRP A 4 7.04 -21.31 33.53
C TRP A 4 7.31 -21.60 32.05
N SER A 5 6.94 -22.77 31.54
CA SER A 5 7.14 -23.09 30.12
C SER A 5 6.06 -22.48 29.22
N LEU A 6 4.86 -22.20 29.76
CA LEU A 6 3.73 -21.65 29.00
C LEU A 6 3.73 -20.11 28.97
N GLY A 7 4.32 -19.45 29.97
CA GLY A 7 4.35 -17.99 30.08
C GLY A 7 5.22 -17.30 29.02
N CYS A 8 6.34 -17.92 28.62
CA CYS A 8 7.22 -17.35 27.59
C CYS A 8 6.65 -17.46 26.17
N VAL A 9 5.81 -18.46 25.89
CA VAL A 9 5.27 -18.69 24.53
C VAL A 9 4.22 -17.63 24.17
N LEU A 10 3.52 -17.05 25.15
CA LEU A 10 2.42 -16.11 24.92
C LEU A 10 2.87 -14.63 24.77
N LEU A 11 4.11 -14.28 25.09
CA LEU A 11 4.61 -12.90 25.14
C LEU A 11 5.42 -12.45 23.90
N VAL A 12 5.67 -13.33 22.93
CA VAL A 12 6.63 -13.07 21.82
C VAL A 12 5.97 -12.72 20.48
N LEU A 13 4.63 -12.69 20.37
CA LEU A 13 3.95 -12.28 19.13
C LEU A 13 3.20 -10.95 19.26
N PRO A 14 3.89 -9.79 19.27
CA PRO A 14 3.27 -8.59 18.74
C PRO A 14 3.16 -8.76 17.22
N ALA A 15 1.92 -8.74 16.75
CA ALA A 15 1.48 -9.02 15.39
C ALA A 15 2.34 -8.36 14.30
N LEU A 16 2.91 -9.21 13.46
CA LEU A 16 3.45 -8.87 12.15
C LEU A 16 2.29 -8.44 11.23
N SER A 17 1.82 -7.20 11.33
CA SER A 17 0.83 -6.64 10.40
C SER A 17 1.34 -5.36 9.76
N CYS A 18 2.45 -5.48 9.03
CA CYS A 18 2.93 -4.43 8.13
C CYS A 18 2.12 -4.51 6.82
N ALA A 19 0.85 -4.11 6.87
CA ALA A 19 0.04 -3.92 5.66
C ALA A 19 0.51 -2.64 4.95
N SER A 20 1.66 -2.72 4.29
CA SER A 20 2.30 -1.64 3.55
C SER A 20 1.54 -1.34 2.25
N GLY A 21 0.35 -0.75 2.33
CA GLY A 21 -0.42 -0.34 1.16
C GLY A 21 0.36 0.67 0.31
N ILE A 22 0.35 0.50 -1.02
CA ILE A 22 0.98 1.46 -1.95
C ILE A 22 0.01 2.62 -2.14
N ARG A 23 0.46 3.85 -1.86
CA ARG A 23 -0.31 5.06 -2.16
C ARG A 23 0.12 5.62 -3.51
N TRP A 24 -0.83 5.81 -4.40
CA TRP A 24 -0.65 6.33 -5.75
C TRP A 24 -1.32 7.69 -5.87
N CYS A 25 -0.55 8.73 -6.17
CA CYS A 25 -1.08 10.08 -6.33
C CYS A 25 -1.37 10.41 -7.80
N THR A 26 -2.54 11.00 -8.07
CA THR A 26 -2.99 11.38 -9.42
C THR A 26 -3.29 12.87 -9.49
N ILE A 27 -2.98 13.53 -10.61
CA ILE A 27 -3.24 14.97 -10.79
C ILE A 27 -4.47 15.28 -11.63
N SER A 28 -5.08 14.25 -12.23
CA SER A 28 -6.25 14.38 -13.09
C SER A 28 -7.26 13.27 -12.84
N ASP A 29 -8.54 13.54 -13.13
CA ASP A 29 -9.62 12.55 -13.02
C ASP A 29 -9.39 11.33 -13.93
N GLN A 30 -8.77 11.53 -15.10
CA GLN A 30 -8.41 10.44 -16.00
C GLN A 30 -7.40 9.48 -15.36
N GLU A 31 -6.38 10.01 -14.68
CA GLU A 31 -5.41 9.20 -13.96
C GLU A 31 -6.02 8.56 -12.72
N ARG A 32 -6.92 9.26 -12.02
CA ARG A 32 -7.67 8.74 -10.87
C ARG A 32 -8.48 7.50 -11.26
N ASN A 33 -9.19 7.56 -12.38
CA ASN A 33 -9.97 6.44 -12.90
C ASN A 33 -9.10 5.25 -13.28
N LYS A 34 -7.96 5.49 -13.95
CA LYS A 34 -6.99 4.43 -14.26
C LYS A 34 -6.43 3.78 -13.00
N CYS A 35 -6.07 4.58 -12.00
CA CYS A 35 -5.59 4.08 -10.72
C CYS A 35 -6.63 3.20 -10.02
N THR A 36 -7.90 3.62 -10.00
CA THR A 36 -8.98 2.85 -9.38
C THR A 36 -9.24 1.54 -10.12
N ALA A 37 -9.25 1.54 -11.45
CA ALA A 37 -9.36 0.31 -12.24
C ALA A 37 -8.19 -0.65 -11.97
N MET A 38 -6.97 -0.12 -11.86
CA MET A 38 -5.78 -0.89 -11.52
C MET A 38 -5.86 -1.46 -10.10
N ALA A 39 -6.27 -0.65 -9.12
CA ALA A 39 -6.44 -1.11 -7.74
C ALA A 39 -7.46 -2.26 -7.66
N LYS A 40 -8.55 -2.18 -8.43
CA LYS A 40 -9.54 -3.25 -8.55
C LYS A 40 -8.93 -4.50 -9.16
N ALA A 41 -8.21 -4.37 -10.28
CA ALA A 41 -7.57 -5.51 -10.95
C ALA A 41 -6.52 -6.20 -10.06
N PHE A 42 -5.73 -5.43 -9.31
CA PHE A 42 -4.75 -5.95 -8.36
C PHE A 42 -5.44 -6.70 -7.22
N SER A 43 -6.52 -6.13 -6.67
CA SER A 43 -7.33 -6.78 -5.64
C SER A 43 -7.95 -8.09 -6.15
N ASP A 44 -8.49 -8.09 -7.37
CA ASP A 44 -9.15 -9.26 -7.95
C ASP A 44 -8.15 -10.37 -8.29
N ALA A 45 -6.92 -10.01 -8.66
CA ALA A 45 -5.82 -10.94 -8.90
C ALA A 45 -5.11 -11.39 -7.61
N GLY A 46 -5.47 -10.86 -6.44
CA GLY A 46 -4.78 -11.12 -5.17
C GLY A 46 -3.34 -10.61 -5.14
N ILE A 47 -2.99 -9.64 -5.99
CA ILE A 47 -1.66 -9.06 -6.09
C ILE A 47 -1.54 -7.97 -5.03
N GLY A 48 -0.80 -8.28 -3.96
CA GLY A 48 -0.57 -7.40 -2.83
C GLY A 48 0.77 -6.66 -2.88
N PRO A 49 0.89 -5.53 -2.16
CA PRO A 49 -0.08 -4.94 -1.23
C PRO A 49 -1.13 -4.05 -1.92
N GLY A 50 -2.24 -3.75 -1.24
CA GLY A 50 -3.35 -2.98 -1.80
C GLY A 50 -2.94 -1.58 -2.29
N LEU A 51 -3.44 -1.20 -3.48
CA LEU A 51 -3.19 0.10 -4.11
C LEU A 51 -4.26 1.11 -3.65
N GLN A 52 -3.84 2.21 -3.01
CA GLN A 52 -4.69 3.32 -2.61
C GLN A 52 -4.46 4.52 -3.53
N CYS A 53 -5.52 5.05 -4.12
CA CYS A 53 -5.45 6.18 -5.03
C CYS A 53 -5.79 7.48 -4.28
N VAL A 54 -4.84 8.41 -4.24
CA VAL A 54 -5.00 9.78 -3.71
C VAL A 54 -4.87 10.78 -4.86
N SER A 55 -5.41 11.98 -4.71
CA SER A 55 -5.35 13.02 -5.75
C SER A 55 -4.83 14.33 -5.20
N ASP A 56 -4.04 15.02 -6.00
CA ASP A 56 -3.54 16.36 -5.69
C ASP A 56 -3.67 17.26 -6.93
N THR A 57 -3.70 18.57 -6.73
CA THR A 57 -3.84 19.58 -7.79
C THR A 57 -2.55 19.84 -8.55
N SER A 58 -1.41 19.38 -8.03
CA SER A 58 -0.10 19.61 -8.64
C SER A 58 0.81 18.41 -8.50
N VAL A 59 1.68 18.21 -9.50
CA VAL A 59 2.76 17.21 -9.48
C VAL A 59 3.64 17.39 -8.25
N ILE A 60 3.87 18.64 -7.82
CA ILE A 60 4.66 18.96 -6.62
C ILE A 60 3.92 18.51 -5.36
N GLY A 61 2.60 18.65 -5.31
CA GLY A 61 1.77 18.13 -4.23
C GLY A 61 1.85 16.61 -4.16
N CYS A 62 1.72 15.93 -5.30
CA CYS A 62 1.91 14.48 -5.38
C CYS A 62 3.31 14.00 -4.99
N ALA A 63 4.37 14.73 -5.36
CA ALA A 63 5.74 14.37 -5.03
C ALA A 63 5.99 14.31 -3.51
N ARG A 64 5.22 15.07 -2.72
CA ARG A 64 5.29 15.03 -1.25
C ARG A 64 4.73 13.75 -0.65
N TYR A 65 3.85 13.04 -1.34
CA TYR A 65 3.28 11.77 -0.86
C TYR A 65 4.22 10.58 -1.04
N GLY A 66 5.27 10.72 -1.85
CA GLY A 66 6.24 9.66 -2.04
C GLY A 66 7.41 10.12 -2.90
N GLU A 67 8.60 10.06 -2.30
CA GLU A 67 9.93 9.94 -2.93
C GLU A 67 10.06 8.65 -3.78
N LEU A 68 8.97 8.14 -4.37
CA LEU A 68 8.98 7.01 -5.30
C LEU A 68 8.50 7.49 -6.67
N ARG A 69 9.32 8.36 -7.26
CA ARG A 69 9.35 8.57 -8.71
C ARG A 69 9.90 7.35 -9.48
N LEU A 70 9.91 6.17 -8.86
CA LEU A 70 10.52 4.97 -9.37
C LEU A 70 9.40 3.97 -9.72
N THR A 71 9.40 3.61 -11.00
CA THR A 71 8.84 2.37 -11.58
C THR A 71 7.36 2.23 -11.98
N MET A 72 6.67 3.24 -12.54
CA MET A 72 5.55 2.93 -13.48
C MET A 72 5.43 3.88 -14.68
N ARG A 73 6.50 4.58 -15.09
CA ARG A 73 6.54 5.07 -16.49
C ARG A 73 6.75 3.93 -17.50
N LYS A 74 6.73 2.67 -17.05
CA LYS A 74 7.11 1.49 -17.83
C LYS A 74 6.31 0.22 -17.50
N MET A 75 5.09 0.36 -16.98
CA MET A 75 4.11 -0.74 -16.91
C MET A 75 2.78 -0.38 -17.59
N PHE A 76 2.72 0.74 -18.31
CA PHE A 76 1.67 1.13 -19.24
C PHE A 76 2.28 1.96 -20.38
#